data_AF-A0A4R1WHL6-F1
#
_entry.id   AF-A0A4R1WHL6-F1
#
_cell.length_a   1.000
_cell.length_b   1.000
_cell.length_c   1.000
_cell.angle_alpha   90.00
_cell.angle_beta   90.00
_cell.angle_gamma   90.00
#
_symmetry.space_group_name_H-M   'P 1'
#
loop_
_entity.id
_entity.type
_entity.pdbx_description
1 polymer ?
#
loop_
_entity_poly.entity_id
_entity_poly.type
_entity_poly.pdbx_seq_one_letter_code
_entity_poly.pdbx_strand_id
1 'polypeptide(L)'
;MDAIFYLVDNGIKWRAMPVDFPPWSTVYNFFATWAAAGVTIDLLDALRERVRIAEGRTATPTAAVIDSQSVRAAETVWRSSRGGDAAKKVNGRKRHLAVDTMGLLICVLVTAANIQDRDGARPLLTRLATVSHRIRLVWADSGYAGALSDWARDTVNVAVQIVKRTERHRFVVLPRRWVVERTLAWITRHRRCARDYEGLPAHHEAMVCWAMIRITSQRLAHH
;
A
#
# COMPACT_ATOMS: atom_id res chain seq x y z
N MET A 1 14.06 13.98 6.74
CA MET A 1 12.95 13.36 5.97
C MET A 1 13.07 13.68 4.48
N ASP A 2 13.45 14.90 4.11
CA ASP A 2 13.53 15.36 2.72
C ASP A 2 14.37 14.47 1.80
N ALA A 3 15.52 13.97 2.27
CA ALA A 3 16.34 13.02 1.51
C ALA A 3 15.59 11.72 1.15
N ILE A 4 14.74 11.20 2.06
CA ILE A 4 13.92 10.01 1.80
C ILE A 4 12.79 10.36 0.82
N PHE A 5 12.13 11.52 0.99
CA PHE A 5 11.12 11.98 0.04
C PHE A 5 11.70 12.17 -1.36
N TYR A 6 12.91 12.73 -1.46
CA TYR A 6 13.63 12.90 -2.71
C TYR A 6 13.90 11.54 -3.37
N LEU A 7 14.38 10.56 -2.61
CA LEU A 7 14.63 9.21 -3.11
C LEU A 7 13.34 8.52 -3.58
N VAL A 8 12.26 8.60 -2.81
CA VAL A 8 10.98 7.94 -3.12
C VAL A 8 10.36 8.52 -4.41
N ASP A 9 10.37 9.83 -4.55
CA ASP A 9 9.78 10.54 -5.68
C ASP A 9 10.60 10.38 -6.96
N ASN A 10 11.93 10.52 -6.85
CA ASN A 10 12.82 10.48 -8.02
C ASN A 10 13.31 9.07 -8.40
N GLY A 11 13.22 8.10 -7.48
CA GLY A 11 13.62 6.72 -7.73
C GLY A 11 15.14 6.51 -7.85
N ILE A 12 15.94 7.44 -7.32
CA ILE A 12 17.41 7.34 -7.37
C ILE A 12 17.92 6.10 -6.63
N LYS A 13 19.12 5.64 -6.98
CA LYS A 13 19.85 4.66 -6.16
C LYS A 13 20.26 5.33 -4.86
N TRP A 14 20.32 4.58 -3.75
CA TRP A 14 20.80 5.10 -2.46
C TRP A 14 22.14 5.82 -2.58
N ARG A 15 23.13 5.20 -3.23
CA ARG A 15 24.47 5.78 -3.44
C ARG A 15 24.52 6.99 -4.38
N ALA A 16 23.43 7.30 -5.05
CA ALA A 16 23.30 8.48 -5.92
C ALA A 16 22.59 9.63 -5.19
N MET A 17 22.51 9.58 -3.86
CA MET A 17 21.98 10.68 -3.05
C MET A 17 22.78 11.97 -3.36
N PRO A 18 22.10 13.11 -3.66
CA PRO A 18 22.75 14.40 -3.82
C PRO A 18 23.63 14.78 -2.63
N VAL A 19 24.71 15.50 -2.91
CA VAL A 19 25.70 15.93 -1.91
C VAL A 19 25.16 16.94 -0.89
N ASP A 20 24.07 17.64 -1.24
CA ASP A 20 23.40 18.59 -0.34
C ASP A 20 22.57 17.89 0.75
N PHE A 21 22.34 16.59 0.63
CA PHE A 21 21.73 15.76 1.68
C PHE A 21 22.80 15.08 2.53
N PRO A 22 22.44 14.61 3.76
CA PRO A 22 23.34 13.78 4.54
C PRO A 22 23.83 12.55 3.76
N PRO A 23 25.00 11.97 4.14
CA PRO A 23 25.54 10.78 3.49
C PRO A 23 24.50 9.68 3.33
N TRP A 24 24.49 9.02 2.16
CA TRP A 24 23.45 8.03 1.83
C TRP A 24 23.30 6.92 2.88
N SER A 25 24.39 6.52 3.51
CA SER A 25 24.42 5.49 4.56
C SER A 25 23.66 5.96 5.81
N THR A 26 23.84 7.21 6.21
CA THR A 26 23.10 7.84 7.31
C THR A 26 21.62 7.90 6.99
N VAL A 27 21.25 8.37 5.79
CA VAL A 27 19.83 8.43 5.36
C VAL A 27 19.20 7.03 5.34
N TYR A 28 19.91 6.04 4.81
CA TYR A 28 19.46 4.66 4.80
C TYR A 28 19.27 4.09 6.21
N ASN A 29 20.20 4.37 7.14
CA ASN A 29 20.08 3.92 8.52
C ASN A 29 18.83 4.49 9.18
N PHE A 30 18.56 5.80 9.04
CA PHE A 30 17.31 6.38 9.52
C PHE A 30 16.08 5.72 8.88
N PHE A 31 16.08 5.53 7.56
CA PHE A 31 14.99 4.85 6.86
C PHE A 31 14.74 3.45 7.44
N ALA A 32 15.77 2.63 7.59
CA ALA A 32 15.67 1.26 8.07
C ALA A 32 15.23 1.20 9.54
N THR A 33 15.83 2.03 10.40
CA THR A 33 15.47 2.13 11.82
C THR A 33 14.02 2.58 12.00
N TRP A 34 13.58 3.61 11.27
CA TRP A 34 12.20 4.09 11.34
C TRP A 34 11.19 3.09 10.81
N ALA A 35 11.52 2.37 9.72
CA ALA A 35 10.67 1.31 9.20
C ALA A 35 10.53 0.16 10.21
N ALA A 36 11.63 -0.27 10.82
CA ALA A 36 11.63 -1.34 11.83
C ALA A 36 10.88 -0.94 13.12
N ALA A 37 10.97 0.33 13.51
CA ALA A 37 10.32 0.87 14.70
C ALA A 37 8.84 1.25 14.49
N GLY A 38 8.29 1.12 13.28
CA GLY A 38 6.89 1.45 12.99
C GLY A 38 6.60 2.96 12.83
N VAL A 39 7.62 3.83 12.90
CA VAL A 39 7.47 5.30 12.88
C VAL A 39 6.70 5.80 11.65
N THR A 40 6.89 5.16 10.49
CA THR A 40 6.19 5.55 9.26
C THR A 40 4.71 5.20 9.28
N ILE A 41 4.32 4.15 10.02
CA ILE A 41 2.92 3.76 10.20
C ILE A 41 2.25 4.76 11.13
N ASP A 42 2.87 5.08 12.27
CA ASP A 42 2.35 6.06 13.23
C ASP A 42 2.17 7.45 12.59
N LEU A 43 3.14 7.88 11.78
CA LEU A 43 3.05 9.15 11.06
C LEU A 43 1.91 9.15 10.03
N LEU A 44 1.76 8.05 9.29
CA LEU A 44 0.69 7.91 8.31
C LEU A 44 -0.70 7.91 8.99
N ASP A 45 -0.82 7.26 10.14
CA ASP A 45 -2.05 7.22 10.94
C ASP A 45 -2.45 8.62 11.41
N ALA A 46 -1.51 9.37 12.00
CA ALA A 46 -1.75 10.74 12.44
C ALA A 46 -2.13 11.67 11.28
N LEU A 47 -1.46 11.55 10.12
CA LEU A 47 -1.77 12.34 8.93
C LEU A 47 -3.15 11.97 8.37
N ARG A 48 -3.49 10.68 8.32
CA ARG A 48 -4.80 10.20 7.87
C ARG A 48 -5.92 10.77 8.73
N GLU A 49 -5.79 10.72 10.06
CA GLU A 49 -6.79 11.27 10.97
C GLU A 49 -7.01 12.77 10.74
N ARG A 50 -5.94 13.54 10.60
CA ARG A 50 -6.00 14.98 10.31
C ARG A 50 -6.71 15.27 8.99
N VAL A 51 -6.36 14.55 7.91
CA VAL A 51 -7.03 14.74 6.61
C VAL A 51 -8.50 14.39 6.70
N ARG A 52 -8.85 13.30 7.41
CA ARG A 52 -10.24 12.89 7.56
C ARG A 52 -11.07 13.93 8.30
N ILE A 53 -10.53 14.51 9.38
CA ILE A 53 -11.20 15.58 10.13
C ILE A 53 -11.36 16.83 9.25
N ALA A 54 -10.32 17.25 8.54
CA ALA A 54 -10.36 18.40 7.65
C ALA A 54 -11.44 18.26 6.54
N GLU A 55 -11.69 17.02 6.12
CA GLU A 55 -12.69 16.66 5.10
C GLU A 55 -14.07 16.31 5.70
N GLY A 56 -14.32 16.69 6.97
CA GLY A 56 -15.60 16.49 7.64
C GLY A 56 -15.97 15.04 7.94
N ARG A 57 -14.97 14.14 8.02
CA ARG A 57 -15.14 12.71 8.34
C ARG A 57 -14.67 12.41 9.77
N THR A 58 -15.18 11.32 10.34
CA THR A 58 -14.62 10.75 11.58
C THR A 58 -13.16 10.37 11.39
N ALA A 59 -12.30 10.73 12.36
CA ALA A 59 -10.85 10.51 12.35
C ALA A 59 -10.46 9.08 11.94
N THR A 60 -11.08 8.08 12.55
CA THR A 60 -10.83 6.66 12.25
C THR A 60 -11.92 6.08 11.33
N PRO A 61 -11.56 5.41 10.22
CA PRO A 61 -12.52 4.78 9.33
C PRO A 61 -13.14 3.50 9.92
N THR A 62 -14.34 3.15 9.47
CA THR A 62 -15.04 1.89 9.81
C THR A 62 -15.11 0.89 8.66
N ALA A 63 -14.65 1.32 7.48
CA ALA A 63 -14.61 0.49 6.28
C ALA A 63 -13.37 0.77 5.46
N ALA A 64 -12.91 -0.24 4.73
CA ALA A 64 -11.75 -0.18 3.85
C ALA A 64 -12.04 -0.80 2.48
N VAL A 65 -11.20 -0.47 1.50
CA VAL A 65 -11.19 -1.06 0.16
C VAL A 65 -9.83 -1.71 -0.03
N ILE A 66 -9.81 -2.97 -0.49
CA ILE A 66 -8.58 -3.69 -0.79
C ILE A 66 -8.43 -3.97 -2.28
N ASP A 67 -7.20 -3.90 -2.75
CA ASP A 67 -6.78 -4.35 -4.08
C ASP A 67 -5.27 -4.61 -4.08
N SER A 68 -4.79 -5.28 -5.13
CA SER A 68 -3.38 -5.62 -5.28
C SER A 68 -2.79 -5.16 -6.61
N GLN A 69 -1.49 -4.89 -6.60
CA GLN A 69 -0.74 -4.59 -7.82
C GLN A 69 0.59 -5.31 -7.85
N SER A 70 0.84 -6.01 -8.96
CA SER A 70 2.13 -6.63 -9.24
C SER A 70 3.06 -5.58 -9.85
N VAL A 71 4.25 -5.42 -9.27
CA VAL A 71 5.32 -4.54 -9.75
C VAL A 71 6.53 -5.38 -10.15
N ARG A 72 7.20 -4.99 -11.23
CA ARG A 72 8.43 -5.68 -11.66
C ARG A 72 9.51 -5.49 -10.61
N ALA A 73 10.29 -6.54 -10.36
CA ALA A 73 11.47 -6.44 -9.51
C ALA A 73 12.72 -6.11 -10.33
N ALA A 74 13.63 -5.34 -9.74
CA ALA A 74 15.00 -5.22 -10.22
C ALA A 74 15.76 -6.54 -10.02
N GLU A 75 16.89 -6.68 -10.70
CA GLU A 75 17.77 -7.84 -10.54
C GLU A 75 18.31 -7.99 -9.11
N THR A 76 18.48 -6.87 -8.41
CA THR A 76 18.98 -6.78 -7.03
C THR A 76 17.99 -7.32 -5.99
N VAL A 77 16.75 -7.62 -6.38
CA VAL A 77 15.74 -8.18 -5.47
C VAL A 77 15.92 -9.70 -5.36
N TRP A 78 16.04 -10.20 -4.14
CA TRP A 78 16.28 -11.62 -3.86
C TRP A 78 15.22 -12.52 -4.49
N ARG A 79 15.66 -13.58 -5.18
CA ARG A 79 14.79 -14.56 -5.83
C ARG A 79 13.78 -15.21 -4.88
N SER A 80 14.17 -15.42 -3.61
CA SER A 80 13.30 -15.96 -2.55
C SER A 80 12.10 -15.08 -2.21
N SER A 81 12.12 -13.82 -2.63
CA SER A 81 11.11 -12.81 -2.26
C SER A 81 10.35 -12.22 -3.45
N ARG A 82 10.53 -12.78 -4.66
CA ARG A 82 9.82 -12.39 -5.89
C ARG A 82 9.28 -13.63 -6.61
N GLY A 83 8.31 -13.44 -7.49
CA GLY A 83 7.70 -14.52 -8.26
C GLY A 83 7.10 -14.04 -9.57
N GLY A 84 6.68 -14.99 -10.41
CA GLY A 84 6.02 -14.71 -11.69
C GLY A 84 4.51 -14.61 -11.56
N ASP A 85 3.95 -13.46 -11.92
CA ASP A 85 2.53 -13.28 -12.21
C ASP A 85 2.30 -13.55 -13.70
N ALA A 86 1.82 -14.75 -14.03
CA ALA A 86 1.63 -15.17 -15.41
C ALA A 86 0.55 -14.34 -16.14
N ALA A 87 -0.51 -13.97 -15.42
CA ALA A 87 -1.59 -13.16 -15.99
C ALA A 87 -1.11 -11.76 -16.39
N LYS A 88 -0.26 -11.15 -15.55
CA LYS A 88 0.30 -9.80 -15.79
C LYS A 88 1.65 -9.82 -16.52
N LYS A 89 2.23 -11.00 -16.76
CA LYS A 89 3.61 -11.19 -17.29
C LYS A 89 4.65 -10.37 -16.49
N VAL A 90 4.52 -10.39 -15.16
CA VAL A 90 5.40 -9.64 -14.24
C VAL A 90 6.22 -10.62 -13.42
N ASN A 91 7.55 -10.49 -13.48
CA ASN A 91 8.44 -11.11 -12.48
C ASN A 91 8.76 -10.06 -11.41
N GLY A 92 8.21 -10.22 -10.22
CA GLY A 92 8.46 -9.30 -9.13
C GLY A 92 7.66 -9.55 -7.88
N ARG A 93 7.21 -8.47 -7.25
CA ARG A 93 6.43 -8.49 -6.01
C ARG A 93 5.03 -7.97 -6.25
N LYS A 94 4.12 -8.29 -5.36
CA LYS A 94 2.75 -7.80 -5.36
C LYS A 94 2.50 -7.05 -4.07
N ARG A 95 2.04 -5.80 -4.19
CA ARG A 95 1.61 -4.98 -3.07
C ARG A 95 0.10 -5.11 -2.91
N HIS A 96 -0.34 -5.53 -1.74
CA HIS A 96 -1.73 -5.60 -1.33
C HIS A 96 -1.99 -4.40 -0.42
N LEU A 97 -2.94 -3.54 -0.81
CA LEU A 97 -3.26 -2.33 -0.05
C LEU A 97 -4.62 -2.47 0.60
N ALA A 98 -4.76 -1.92 1.80
CA ALA A 98 -6.03 -1.52 2.39
C ALA A 98 -6.04 0.00 2.53
N VAL A 99 -7.03 0.64 1.91
CA VAL A 99 -7.23 2.09 1.98
C VAL A 99 -8.62 2.39 2.51
N ASP A 100 -8.83 3.57 3.09
CA ASP A 100 -10.16 4.01 3.47
C ASP A 100 -10.98 4.46 2.23
N THR A 101 -12.21 4.92 2.47
CA THR A 101 -13.11 5.40 1.41
C THR A 101 -12.63 6.68 0.69
N MET A 102 -11.60 7.36 1.21
CA MET A 102 -10.96 8.54 0.61
C MET A 102 -9.66 8.20 -0.12
N GLY A 103 -9.21 6.95 -0.06
CA GLY A 103 -7.94 6.49 -0.63
C GLY A 103 -6.73 6.79 0.25
N LEU A 104 -6.94 7.00 1.55
CA LEU A 104 -5.86 7.14 2.51
C LEU A 104 -5.42 5.74 2.95
N LEU A 105 -4.11 5.49 2.90
CA LEU A 105 -3.54 4.18 3.21
C LEU A 105 -3.75 3.85 4.70
N ILE A 106 -4.19 2.62 4.95
CA ILE A 106 -4.35 2.06 6.30
C ILE A 106 -3.25 1.04 6.56
N CYS A 107 -3.07 0.09 5.65
CA CYS A 107 -1.93 -0.82 5.69
C CYS A 107 -1.57 -1.33 4.30
N VAL A 108 -0.32 -1.75 4.15
CA VAL A 108 0.24 -2.38 2.96
C VAL A 108 0.89 -3.70 3.36
N LEU A 109 0.81 -4.71 2.50
CA LEU A 109 1.55 -5.96 2.60
C LEU A 109 2.21 -6.24 1.24
N VAL A 110 3.47 -6.65 1.25
CA VAL A 110 4.20 -7.02 0.02
C VAL A 110 4.55 -8.50 0.02
N THR A 111 4.11 -9.20 -1.03
CA THR A 111 4.39 -10.62 -1.24
C THR A 111 5.11 -10.86 -2.57
N ALA A 112 5.58 -12.08 -2.83
CA ALA A 112 5.97 -12.46 -4.18
C ALA A 112 4.77 -12.36 -5.14
N ALA A 113 5.00 -12.03 -6.42
CA ALA A 113 3.90 -11.73 -7.35
C ALA A 113 3.07 -12.95 -7.79
N ASN A 114 3.59 -14.16 -7.61
CA ASN A 114 2.87 -15.42 -7.85
C ASN A 114 1.85 -15.75 -6.75
N ILE A 115 1.88 -15.06 -5.61
CA ILE A 115 0.86 -15.23 -4.56
C ILE A 115 -0.47 -14.67 -5.09
N GLN A 116 -1.53 -15.46 -4.96
CA GLN A 116 -2.87 -15.06 -5.40
C GLN A 116 -3.44 -13.99 -4.47
N ASP A 117 -4.32 -13.16 -5.00
CA ASP A 117 -4.85 -12.00 -4.29
C ASP A 117 -5.62 -12.43 -3.03
N ARG A 118 -6.40 -13.53 -3.12
CA ARG A 118 -7.07 -14.16 -1.97
C ARG A 118 -6.12 -14.68 -0.89
N ASP A 119 -4.95 -15.19 -1.27
CA ASP A 119 -3.98 -15.76 -0.31
C ASP A 119 -3.21 -14.63 0.38
N GLY A 120 -2.88 -13.56 -0.35
CA GLY A 120 -2.31 -12.33 0.21
C GLY A 120 -3.31 -11.51 1.04
N ALA A 121 -4.61 -11.67 0.78
CA ALA A 121 -5.65 -10.96 1.52
C ALA A 121 -5.75 -11.40 2.98
N ARG A 122 -5.55 -12.69 3.29
CA ARG A 122 -5.63 -13.18 4.68
C ARG A 122 -4.63 -12.44 5.60
N PRO A 123 -3.31 -12.45 5.35
CA PRO A 123 -2.37 -11.70 6.17
C PRO A 123 -2.58 -10.18 6.11
N LEU A 124 -3.06 -9.62 4.98
CA LEU A 124 -3.43 -8.20 4.92
C LEU A 124 -4.57 -7.86 5.88
N LEU A 125 -5.63 -8.67 5.91
CA LEU A 125 -6.79 -8.49 6.78
C LEU A 125 -6.44 -8.72 8.25
N THR A 126 -5.57 -9.68 8.56
CA THR A 126 -5.01 -9.83 9.91
C THR A 126 -4.29 -8.56 10.35
N ARG A 127 -3.40 -8.02 9.50
CA ARG A 127 -2.69 -6.76 9.77
C ARG A 127 -3.68 -5.59 9.93
N LEU A 128 -4.69 -5.50 9.07
CA LEU A 128 -5.73 -4.47 9.13
C LEU A 128 -6.49 -4.50 10.46
N ALA A 129 -6.86 -5.69 10.94
CA ALA A 129 -7.57 -5.87 12.20
C ALA A 129 -6.70 -5.50 13.42
N THR A 130 -5.38 -5.72 13.36
CA THR A 130 -4.44 -5.26 14.39
C THR A 130 -4.31 -3.74 14.43
N VAL A 131 -4.29 -3.08 13.26
CA VAL A 131 -4.14 -1.63 13.16
C VAL A 131 -5.44 -0.89 13.52
N SER A 132 -6.61 -1.44 13.18
CA SER A 132 -7.88 -0.80 13.51
C SER A 132 -9.01 -1.79 13.76
N HIS A 133 -9.43 -1.89 15.02
CA HIS A 133 -10.57 -2.69 15.47
C HIS A 133 -11.94 -2.14 15.00
N ARG A 134 -11.98 -0.90 14.49
CA ARG A 134 -13.19 -0.24 14.00
C ARG A 134 -13.57 -0.65 12.59
N ILE A 135 -12.64 -1.18 11.82
CA ILE A 135 -12.91 -1.61 10.45
C ILE A 135 -13.67 -2.93 10.50
N ARG A 136 -14.95 -2.90 10.13
CA ARG A 136 -15.83 -4.08 10.11
C ARG A 136 -16.30 -4.45 8.71
N LEU A 137 -16.01 -3.62 7.72
CA LEU A 137 -16.43 -3.80 6.34
C LEU A 137 -15.25 -3.57 5.39
N VAL A 138 -14.97 -4.55 4.53
CA VAL A 138 -13.97 -4.45 3.47
C VAL A 138 -14.61 -4.72 2.12
N TRP A 139 -14.41 -3.81 1.16
CA TRP A 139 -14.76 -4.06 -0.24
C TRP A 139 -13.55 -4.60 -0.99
N ALA A 140 -13.77 -5.64 -1.79
CA ALA A 140 -12.77 -6.26 -2.64
C ALA A 140 -13.40 -6.64 -3.98
N ASP A 141 -12.58 -6.95 -4.98
CA ASP A 141 -13.08 -7.41 -6.28
C ASP A 141 -13.29 -8.93 -6.37
N SER A 142 -13.74 -9.40 -7.53
CA SER A 142 -13.98 -10.82 -7.77
C SER A 142 -12.74 -11.71 -7.67
N GLY A 143 -11.52 -11.16 -7.77
CA GLY A 143 -10.27 -11.88 -7.55
C GLY A 143 -10.06 -12.31 -6.09
N TYR A 144 -10.81 -11.70 -5.16
CA TYR A 144 -10.82 -12.02 -3.73
C TYR A 144 -11.95 -12.97 -3.31
N ALA A 145 -12.78 -13.44 -4.25
CA ALA A 145 -13.91 -14.32 -3.94
C ALA A 145 -13.47 -15.72 -3.46
N GLY A 146 -14.39 -16.43 -2.81
CA GLY A 146 -14.18 -17.78 -2.26
C GLY A 146 -14.19 -17.77 -0.73
N ALA A 147 -13.45 -18.70 -0.12
CA ALA A 147 -13.42 -18.89 1.34
C ALA A 147 -12.80 -17.72 2.14
N LEU A 148 -12.40 -16.62 1.50
CA LEU A 148 -11.88 -15.44 2.17
C LEU A 148 -12.96 -14.75 3.02
N SER A 149 -14.18 -14.62 2.49
CA SER A 149 -15.25 -13.89 3.19
C SER A 149 -15.66 -14.57 4.50
N ASP A 150 -15.77 -15.90 4.51
CA ASP A 150 -16.11 -16.66 5.71
C ASP A 150 -14.93 -16.64 6.70
N TRP A 151 -13.71 -16.90 6.24
CA TRP A 151 -12.52 -16.80 7.07
C TRP A 151 -12.37 -15.41 7.72
N ALA A 152 -12.62 -14.33 6.96
CA ALA A 152 -12.49 -12.97 7.46
C ALA A 152 -13.53 -12.64 8.53
N ARG A 153 -14.77 -13.13 8.35
CA ARG A 153 -15.83 -13.00 9.34
C ARG A 153 -15.47 -13.75 10.63
N ASP A 154 -15.03 -15.00 10.50
CA ASP A 154 -14.87 -15.91 11.63
C ASP A 154 -13.56 -15.66 12.40
N THR A 155 -12.49 -15.23 11.73
CA THR A 155 -11.15 -15.11 12.32
C THR A 155 -10.81 -13.68 12.75
N VAL A 156 -11.16 -12.68 11.93
CA VAL A 156 -10.76 -11.28 12.16
C VAL A 156 -11.94 -10.34 12.34
N ASN A 157 -13.18 -10.86 12.36
CA ASN A 157 -14.42 -10.10 12.55
C ASN A 157 -14.62 -8.96 11.53
N VAL A 158 -14.29 -9.24 10.27
CA VAL A 158 -14.42 -8.31 9.14
C VAL A 158 -15.32 -8.90 8.06
N ALA A 159 -16.39 -8.19 7.70
CA ALA A 159 -17.23 -8.56 6.57
C ALA A 159 -16.56 -8.17 5.24
N VAL A 160 -16.24 -9.14 4.39
CA VAL A 160 -15.68 -8.89 3.05
C VAL A 160 -16.80 -8.94 2.00
N GLN A 161 -17.10 -7.79 1.40
CA GLN A 161 -18.06 -7.63 0.32
C GLN A 161 -17.36 -7.62 -1.04
N ILE A 162 -17.65 -8.64 -1.86
CA ILE A 162 -17.15 -8.75 -3.23
C ILE A 162 -17.98 -7.86 -4.16
N VAL A 163 -17.37 -6.81 -4.70
CA VAL A 163 -18.00 -5.91 -5.66
C VAL A 163 -17.83 -6.50 -7.07
N LYS A 164 -18.93 -7.04 -7.61
CA LYS A 164 -18.96 -7.57 -8.97
C LYS A 164 -19.05 -6.43 -10.00
N ARG A 165 -18.46 -6.67 -11.16
CA ARG A 165 -18.54 -5.78 -12.32
C ARG A 165 -19.79 -6.13 -13.12
N THR A 166 -20.76 -5.22 -13.20
CA THR A 166 -22.08 -5.48 -13.80
C THR A 166 -22.05 -5.51 -15.33
N GLU A 167 -21.10 -4.82 -15.98
CA GLU A 167 -20.96 -4.79 -17.45
C GLU A 167 -19.50 -4.96 -17.89
N ARG A 168 -19.23 -5.95 -18.76
CA ARG A 168 -17.87 -6.25 -19.27
C ARG A 168 -17.41 -5.34 -20.41
N HIS A 169 -18.34 -4.74 -21.16
CA HIS A 169 -18.06 -4.03 -22.42
C HIS A 169 -18.06 -2.49 -22.32
N ARG A 170 -18.34 -1.94 -21.13
CA ARG A 170 -18.33 -0.49 -20.87
C ARG A 170 -17.44 -0.20 -19.68
N PHE A 171 -16.68 0.90 -19.74
CA PHE A 171 -15.99 1.42 -18.57
C PHE A 171 -17.05 2.04 -17.65
N VAL A 172 -17.43 1.29 -16.61
CA VAL A 172 -18.32 1.77 -15.55
C VAL A 172 -17.47 1.93 -14.30
N VAL A 173 -17.42 3.16 -13.76
CA VAL A 173 -16.76 3.43 -12.49
C VAL A 173 -17.55 2.74 -11.39
N LEU A 174 -16.95 1.73 -10.76
CA LEU A 174 -17.48 1.14 -9.53
C LEU A 174 -17.08 2.08 -8.37
N PRO A 175 -18.01 2.86 -7.77
CA PRO A 175 -17.68 4.03 -6.95
C PRO A 175 -16.73 3.75 -5.78
N ARG A 176 -16.75 2.54 -5.25
CA ARG A 176 -15.93 2.13 -4.10
C ARG A 176 -14.61 1.47 -4.50
N ARG A 177 -14.53 0.83 -5.68
CA ARG A 177 -13.33 0.11 -6.14
C ARG A 177 -12.26 1.04 -6.73
N TRP A 178 -12.70 2.08 -7.44
CA TRP A 178 -11.78 3.02 -8.08
C TRP A 178 -10.85 3.74 -7.09
N VAL A 179 -11.26 3.87 -5.82
CA VAL A 179 -10.49 4.58 -4.79
C VAL A 179 -9.13 3.92 -4.54
N VAL A 180 -9.07 2.60 -4.40
CA VAL A 180 -7.81 1.87 -4.16
C VAL A 180 -6.95 1.80 -5.43
N GLU A 181 -7.58 1.60 -6.59
CA GLU A 181 -6.89 1.61 -7.89
C GLU A 181 -6.23 2.98 -8.17
N ARG A 182 -6.93 4.07 -7.87
CA ARG A 182 -6.38 5.44 -7.95
C ARG A 182 -5.23 5.62 -6.97
N THR A 183 -5.34 5.09 -5.76
CA THR A 183 -4.27 5.16 -4.75
C THR A 183 -3.02 4.42 -5.23
N LEU A 184 -3.19 3.22 -5.81
CA LEU A 184 -2.13 2.48 -6.47
C LEU A 184 -1.48 3.30 -7.60
N ALA A 185 -2.27 4.00 -8.41
CA ALA A 185 -1.75 4.87 -9.45
C ALA A 185 -0.92 6.04 -8.89
N TRP A 186 -1.35 6.67 -7.80
CA TRP A 186 -0.58 7.73 -7.13
C TRP A 186 0.73 7.22 -6.53
N ILE A 187 0.71 6.03 -5.92
CA ILE A 187 1.93 5.40 -5.40
C ILE A 187 2.91 5.12 -6.55
N THR A 188 2.44 4.63 -7.71
CA THR A 188 3.29 4.39 -8.88
C THR A 188 3.93 5.66 -9.46
N ARG A 189 3.34 6.85 -9.26
CA ARG A 189 3.94 8.12 -9.69
C ARG A 189 5.21 8.46 -8.92
N HIS A 190 5.36 7.95 -7.70
CA HIS A 190 6.62 8.02 -6.96
C HIS A 190 7.56 6.98 -7.57
N ARG A 191 8.59 7.44 -8.29
CA ARG A 191 9.36 6.58 -9.21
C ARG A 191 10.00 5.38 -8.51
N ARG A 192 10.35 5.51 -7.22
CA ARG A 192 10.86 4.40 -6.42
C ARG A 192 9.88 3.24 -6.25
N CYS A 193 8.58 3.50 -6.38
CA CYS A 193 7.51 2.52 -6.25
C CYS A 193 6.99 1.98 -7.61
N ALA A 194 7.49 2.49 -8.74
CA ALA A 194 7.10 2.01 -10.08
C ALA A 194 7.74 0.65 -10.43
N ARG A 195 8.91 0.38 -9.86
CA ARG A 195 9.64 -0.89 -9.92
C ARG A 195 10.20 -1.16 -8.54
N ASP A 196 10.18 -2.42 -8.09
CA ASP A 196 10.75 -2.75 -6.78
C ASP A 196 12.27 -2.92 -6.89
N TYR A 197 13.00 -2.16 -6.10
CA TYR A 197 14.46 -2.20 -5.99
C TYR A 197 14.93 -2.77 -4.64
N GLU A 198 14.01 -3.01 -3.70
CA GLU A 198 14.36 -3.26 -2.31
C GLU A 198 14.65 -4.73 -2.05
N GLY A 199 15.76 -5.00 -1.34
CA GLY A 199 16.14 -6.36 -0.94
C GLY A 199 15.04 -7.04 -0.12
N LEU A 200 14.42 -6.34 0.82
CA LEU A 200 13.38 -6.88 1.72
C LEU A 200 11.97 -6.40 1.33
N PRO A 201 10.93 -7.25 1.40
CA PRO A 201 9.55 -6.82 1.20
C PRO A 201 9.13 -5.69 2.14
N ALA A 202 9.56 -5.74 3.41
CA ALA A 202 9.30 -4.70 4.41
C ALA A 202 9.87 -3.33 4.02
N HIS A 203 10.99 -3.28 3.31
CA HIS A 203 11.52 -2.01 2.80
C HIS A 203 10.65 -1.48 1.66
N HIS A 204 10.09 -2.34 0.79
CA HIS A 204 9.13 -1.89 -0.22
C HIS A 204 7.83 -1.39 0.44
N GLU A 205 7.36 -2.04 1.49
CA GLU A 205 6.24 -1.56 2.32
C GLU A 205 6.53 -0.15 2.86
N ALA A 206 7.73 0.06 3.42
CA ALA A 206 8.14 1.37 3.92
C ALA A 206 8.22 2.43 2.80
N MET A 207 8.69 2.08 1.59
CA MET A 207 8.67 3.00 0.45
C MET A 207 7.25 3.44 0.08
N VAL A 208 6.30 2.49 0.11
CA VAL A 208 4.86 2.80 -0.10
C VAL A 208 4.34 3.72 1.00
N CYS A 209 4.69 3.47 2.27
CA CYS A 209 4.31 4.37 3.37
C CYS A 209 4.88 5.78 3.17
N TRP A 210 6.16 5.94 2.80
CA TRP A 210 6.75 7.26 2.54
C TRP A 210 6.08 8.00 1.37
N ALA A 211 5.72 7.28 0.30
CA ALA A 211 4.95 7.88 -0.80
C ALA A 211 3.58 8.39 -0.30
N MET A 212 2.89 7.60 0.52
CA MET A 212 1.58 8.00 1.06
C MET A 212 1.68 9.10 2.13
N ILE A 213 2.74 9.14 2.94
CA ILE A 213 3.04 10.25 3.84
C ILE A 213 3.15 11.54 3.03
N ARG A 214 3.94 11.54 1.95
CA ARG A 214 4.10 12.74 1.09
C ARG A 214 2.77 13.19 0.49
N ILE A 215 2.00 12.28 -0.09
CA ILE A 215 0.68 12.57 -0.67
C ILE A 215 -0.27 13.14 0.39
N THR A 216 -0.33 12.51 1.56
CA THR A 216 -1.28 12.89 2.63
C THR A 216 -0.91 14.23 3.25
N SER A 217 0.39 14.49 3.46
CA SER A 217 0.89 15.79 3.92
C SER A 217 0.58 16.92 2.93
N GLN A 218 0.74 16.68 1.62
CA GLN A 218 0.41 17.68 0.60
C GLN A 218 -1.07 18.04 0.60
N ARG A 219 -1.98 17.07 0.80
CA ARG A 219 -3.41 17.36 0.92
C ARG A 219 -3.69 18.35 2.04
N LEU A 220 -3.09 18.16 3.21
CA LEU A 220 -3.25 19.08 4.35
C LEU A 220 -2.74 20.49 4.06
N ALA A 221 -1.69 20.63 3.24
CA ALA A 221 -1.13 21.94 2.90
C ALA A 221 -1.96 22.71 1.86
N HIS A 222 -2.88 22.04 1.16
CA HIS A 222 -3.76 22.64 0.16
C HIS A 222 -5.20 22.87 0.67
N HIS A 223 -5.44 22.68 1.97
CA HIS A 223 -6.68 23.06 2.65
C HIS A 223 -6.57 24.45 3.28
#